data_AF-A0A2R6CTJ1-F1
#
_entry.id   AF-A0A2R6CTJ1-F1
#
_cell.length_a   1.000
_cell.length_b   1.000
_cell.length_c   1.000
_cell.angle_alpha   90.00
_cell.angle_beta   90.00
_cell.angle_gamma   90.00
#
_symmetry.space_group_name_H-M   'P 1'
#
loop_
_entity.id
_entity.type
_entity.pdbx_description
1 polymer ?
#
loop_
_entity_poly.entity_id
_entity_poly.type
_entity_poly.pdbx_seq_one_letter_code
_entity_poly.pdbx_strand_id
1 'polypeptide(L)'
;MADAPTPDEIFERAVEEGKRRLDQSLLELASTSFIAGFTIVLGIVALGIVEAIIEPQFGEVAKIGGALAFGVGLVFLVIGSTELFNENFSDPAAAAVDRSG
;
A
#
# COMPACT_ATOMS: atom_id res chain seq x y z
N MET A 1 -16.80 -19.75 10.24
CA MET A 1 -16.43 -18.52 9.51
C MET A 1 -16.37 -17.43 10.56
N ALA A 2 -15.28 -16.67 10.65
CA ALA A 2 -15.29 -15.47 11.47
C ALA A 2 -16.24 -14.46 10.80
N ASP A 3 -17.17 -13.87 11.55
CA ASP A 3 -17.99 -12.77 11.05
C ASP A 3 -17.06 -11.61 10.66
N ALA A 4 -17.39 -10.95 9.56
CA ALA A 4 -16.67 -9.74 9.15
C ALA A 4 -16.85 -8.67 10.24
N PRO A 5 -15.78 -7.90 10.56
CA PRO A 5 -15.88 -6.88 11.59
C PRO A 5 -16.90 -5.80 11.20
N THR A 6 -17.58 -5.28 12.21
CA THR A 6 -18.51 -4.17 12.08
C THR A 6 -17.75 -2.87 11.76
N PRO A 7 -18.44 -1.84 11.21
CA PRO A 7 -17.82 -0.55 10.94
C PRO A 7 -17.14 0.08 12.17
N ASP A 8 -17.76 -0.04 13.34
CA ASP A 8 -17.21 0.50 14.60
C ASP A 8 -15.92 -0.23 15.00
N GLU A 9 -15.89 -1.56 14.89
CA GLU A 9 -14.67 -2.35 15.14
C GLU A 9 -13.55 -2.04 14.14
N ILE A 10 -13.89 -1.75 12.87
CA ILE A 10 -12.91 -1.32 11.86
C ILE A 10 -12.35 0.06 12.24
N PHE A 11 -13.22 0.98 12.67
CA PHE A 11 -12.81 2.32 13.08
C PHE A 11 -11.91 2.31 14.32
N GLU A 12 -12.27 1.55 15.35
CA GLU A 12 -11.45 1.42 16.57
C GLU A 12 -10.05 0.86 16.25
N ARG A 13 -9.97 -0.15 15.37
CA ARG A 13 -8.68 -0.67 14.89
C ARG A 13 -7.86 0.38 14.15
N ALA A 14 -8.50 1.18 13.29
CA ALA A 14 -7.82 2.28 12.60
C ALA A 14 -7.33 3.35 13.57
N VAL A 15 -8.08 3.65 14.63
CA VAL A 15 -7.67 4.60 15.69
C VAL A 15 -6.46 4.06 16.48
N GLU A 16 -6.46 2.80 16.90
CA GLU A 16 -5.32 2.18 17.58
C GLU A 16 -4.07 2.21 16.71
N GLU A 17 -4.21 1.83 15.44
CA GLU A 17 -3.11 1.82 14.48
C GLU A 17 -2.60 3.25 14.21
N GLY A 18 -3.51 4.22 14.11
CA GLY A 18 -3.17 5.64 13.96
C GLY A 18 -2.37 6.18 15.14
N LYS A 19 -2.74 5.81 16.37
CA LYS A 19 -1.99 6.18 17.60
C LYS A 19 -0.57 5.59 17.55
N ARG A 20 -0.43 4.31 17.21
CA ARG A 20 0.86 3.63 17.05
C ARG A 20 1.76 4.31 16.02
N ARG A 21 1.19 4.70 14.87
CA ARG A 21 1.92 5.38 13.78
C ARG A 21 2.38 6.78 14.17
N LEU A 22 1.54 7.54 14.89
CA LEU A 22 1.91 8.88 15.36
C LEU A 22 3.08 8.87 16.36
N ASP A 23 3.32 7.74 17.02
CA ASP A 23 4.41 7.57 17.99
C ASP A 23 5.70 6.99 17.36
N GLN A 24 5.71 6.66 16.05
CA GLN A 24 6.89 6.14 15.37
C GLN A 24 8.03 7.17 15.27
N SER A 25 9.26 6.67 15.31
CA SER A 25 10.45 7.51 15.12
C SER A 25 10.64 7.91 13.65
N LEU A 26 11.31 9.04 13.41
CA LEU A 26 11.63 9.50 12.06
C LEU A 26 12.43 8.48 11.24
N LEU A 27 13.30 7.70 11.89
CA LEU A 27 14.09 6.67 11.23
C LEU A 27 13.22 5.51 10.76
N GLU A 28 12.26 5.08 11.58
CA GLU A 28 11.31 4.03 11.20
C GLU A 28 10.43 4.48 10.03
N LEU A 29 9.90 5.70 10.10
CA LEU A 29 9.09 6.29 9.03
C LEU A 29 9.89 6.40 7.72
N ALA A 30 11.13 6.90 7.76
CA ALA A 30 11.99 7.01 6.59
C ALA A 30 12.34 5.63 6.00
N SER A 31 12.64 4.64 6.85
CA SER A 31 13.04 3.30 6.41
C SER A 31 11.88 2.56 5.74
N THR A 32 10.70 2.59 6.38
CA THR A 32 9.50 1.94 5.84
C THR A 32 9.04 2.62 4.55
N SER A 33 9.03 3.95 4.51
CA SER A 33 8.71 4.73 3.30
C SER A 33 9.68 4.43 2.15
N PHE A 34 10.98 4.29 2.45
CA PHE A 34 11.98 3.94 1.44
C PHE A 34 11.73 2.55 0.85
N ILE A 35 11.48 1.54 1.69
CA ILE A 35 11.20 0.16 1.24
C ILE A 35 9.88 0.11 0.45
N ALA A 36 8.85 0.83 0.90
CA ALA A 36 7.58 0.94 0.18
C ALA A 36 7.79 1.55 -1.22
N GLY A 37 8.50 2.67 -1.31
CA GLY A 37 8.82 3.32 -2.58
C GLY A 37 9.64 2.44 -3.51
N PHE A 38 10.65 1.73 -2.97
CA PHE A 38 11.45 0.79 -3.74
C PHE A 38 10.60 -0.35 -4.33
N THR A 39 9.68 -0.90 -3.54
CA THR A 39 8.75 -1.94 -3.99
C THR A 39 7.87 -1.45 -5.15
N ILE A 40 7.37 -0.21 -5.07
CA ILE A 40 6.58 0.41 -6.15
C ILE A 40 7.41 0.59 -7.43
N VAL A 41 8.66 1.07 -7.31
CA VAL A 41 9.56 1.23 -8.47
C VAL A 41 9.80 -0.13 -9.14
N LEU A 42 10.05 -1.19 -8.36
CA LEU A 42 10.18 -2.54 -8.91
C LEU A 42 8.92 -3.00 -9.64
N GLY A 43 7.74 -2.71 -9.10
CA GLY A 43 6.46 -2.99 -9.76
C GLY A 43 6.33 -2.26 -11.11
N ILE A 44 6.70 -0.98 -11.16
CA ILE A 44 6.68 -0.18 -12.40
C ILE A 44 7.67 -0.73 -13.42
N VAL A 45 8.86 -1.13 -12.99
CA VAL A 45 9.85 -1.76 -13.86
C VAL A 45 9.32 -3.08 -14.42
N ALA A 46 8.69 -3.92 -13.59
CA ALA A 46 8.09 -5.17 -14.02
C ALA A 46 6.95 -4.93 -15.04
N LEU A 47 6.09 -3.95 -14.80
CA LEU A 47 5.06 -3.50 -15.75
C LEU A 47 5.67 -3.17 -17.11
N GLY A 48 6.66 -2.28 -17.13
CA GLY A 48 7.29 -1.83 -18.38
C GLY A 48 8.00 -2.96 -19.14
N ILE A 49 8.66 -3.86 -18.42
CA ILE A 49 9.30 -5.05 -19.02
C ILE A 49 8.25 -5.94 -19.70
N VAL A 50 7.15 -6.23 -19.01
CA VAL A 50 6.11 -7.12 -19.53
C VAL A 50 5.37 -6.47 -20.70
N GLU A 51 5.05 -5.17 -20.62
CA GLU A 51 4.46 -4.44 -21.74
C GLU A 51 5.37 -4.48 -22.97
N ALA A 52 6.67 -4.16 -22.82
CA ALA A 52 7.61 -4.14 -23.93
C ALA A 52 7.80 -5.51 -24.61
N ILE A 53 7.66 -6.61 -23.86
CA ILE A 53 7.75 -7.98 -24.40
C ILE A 53 6.48 -8.36 -25.18
N ILE A 54 5.30 -7.96 -24.68
CA ILE A 54 4.00 -8.39 -25.20
C ILE A 54 3.50 -7.48 -26.34
N GLU A 55 3.77 -6.17 -26.28
CA GLU A 55 3.30 -5.16 -27.22
C GLU A 55 3.55 -5.53 -28.70
N PRO A 56 4.72 -6.05 -29.12
CA PRO A 56 4.98 -6.35 -30.52
C PRO A 56 4.03 -7.38 -31.15
N GLN A 57 3.43 -8.25 -30.33
CA GLN A 57 2.53 -9.30 -30.80
C GLN A 57 1.05 -8.99 -30.54
N PHE A 58 0.75 -8.24 -29.49
CA PHE A 58 -0.62 -8.07 -29.00
C PHE A 58 -1.09 -6.61 -28.90
N GLY A 59 -0.23 -5.63 -29.26
CA GLY A 59 -0.57 -4.21 -29.25
C GLY A 59 -1.05 -3.74 -27.89
N GLU A 60 -2.17 -3.01 -27.85
CA GLU A 60 -2.70 -2.42 -26.61
C GLU A 60 -3.06 -3.43 -25.51
N VAL A 61 -3.30 -4.70 -25.86
CA VAL A 61 -3.58 -5.77 -24.88
C VAL A 61 -2.37 -5.99 -23.95
N ALA A 62 -1.16 -5.60 -24.36
CA ALA A 62 0.04 -5.63 -23.53
C ALA A 62 -0.10 -4.89 -22.20
N LYS A 63 -0.91 -3.81 -22.16
CA LYS A 63 -1.20 -3.04 -20.93
C LYS A 63 -1.80 -3.91 -19.82
N ILE A 64 -2.57 -4.94 -20.18
CA ILE A 64 -3.14 -5.89 -19.22
C ILE A 64 -2.02 -6.73 -18.60
N GLY A 65 -1.09 -7.22 -19.41
CA GLY A 65 0.08 -7.97 -18.93
C GLY A 65 0.94 -7.14 -18.00
N GLY A 66 1.22 -5.88 -18.38
CA GLY A 66 1.91 -4.92 -17.54
C GLY A 66 1.23 -4.68 -16.19
N ALA A 67 -0.08 -4.42 -16.20
CA ALA A 67 -0.86 -4.21 -14.98
C ALA A 67 -0.86 -5.43 -14.05
N LEU A 68 -0.95 -6.65 -14.60
CA LEU A 68 -0.84 -7.88 -13.81
C LEU A 68 0.54 -8.04 -13.19
N ALA A 69 1.60 -7.68 -13.92
CA ALA A 69 2.98 -7.71 -13.41
C ALA A 69 3.18 -6.67 -12.29
N PHE A 70 2.63 -5.47 -12.43
CA PHE A 70 2.62 -4.45 -11.38
C PHE A 70 1.94 -4.95 -10.10
N GLY A 71 0.83 -5.68 -10.23
CA GLY A 71 0.06 -6.22 -9.11
C GLY A 71 0.90 -7.07 -8.15
N VAL A 72 1.96 -7.73 -8.62
CA VAL A 72 2.89 -8.48 -7.75
C VAL A 72 3.61 -7.55 -6.77
N GLY A 73 3.99 -6.35 -7.21
CA GLY A 73 4.57 -5.32 -6.36
C GLY A 73 3.60 -4.87 -5.24
N LEU A 74 2.31 -4.78 -5.55
CA LEU A 74 1.29 -4.46 -4.54
C LEU A 74 1.15 -5.58 -3.48
N VAL A 75 1.28 -6.85 -3.87
CA VAL A 75 1.27 -7.96 -2.90
C VAL A 75 2.45 -7.86 -1.94
N PHE A 76 3.65 -7.57 -2.44
CA PHE A 76 4.83 -7.40 -1.59
C PHE A 76 4.71 -6.21 -0.64
N LEU A 77 4.11 -5.13 -1.10
CA LEU A 77 3.82 -3.97 -0.28
C LEU A 77 2.88 -4.31 0.88
N VAL A 78 1.77 -5.02 0.60
CA VAL A 78 0.81 -5.46 1.63
C VAL A 78 1.45 -6.42 2.63
N ILE A 79 2.18 -7.42 2.15
CA ILE A 79 2.86 -8.40 3.04
C ILE A 79 3.95 -7.73 3.86
N GLY A 80 4.71 -6.81 3.25
CA GLY A 80 5.82 -6.12 3.90
C GLY A 80 5.38 -5.20 5.03
N SER A 81 4.07 -4.93 5.18
CA SER A 81 3.54 -3.90 6.07
C SER A 81 4.27 -2.56 5.84
N THR A 82 4.71 -2.32 4.61
CA THR A 82 5.55 -1.18 4.26
C THR A 82 4.66 0.02 4.04
N GLU A 83 4.95 1.08 4.77
CA GLU A 83 4.10 2.25 4.83
C GLU A 83 4.16 3.08 3.55
N LEU A 84 3.06 3.12 2.80
CA LEU A 84 2.87 4.07 1.71
C LEU A 84 2.30 5.36 2.28
N PHE A 85 2.87 6.48 1.84
CA PHE A 85 2.44 7.82 2.25
C PHE A 85 0.92 8.05 2.10
N ASN A 86 0.27 7.45 1.10
CA ASN A 86 -1.18 7.62 0.88
C ASN A 86 -2.08 6.80 1.83
N GLU A 87 -1.68 5.57 2.22
CA GLU A 87 -2.46 4.78 3.21
C GLU A 87 -2.28 5.33 4.63
N ASN A 88 -1.10 5.88 4.91
CA ASN A 88 -0.74 6.45 6.20
C ASN A 88 -1.52 7.71 6.62
N PHE A 89 -2.44 8.25 5.82
CA PHE A 89 -3.30 9.35 6.27
C PHE A 89 -4.59 8.88 6.93
N SER A 90 -5.10 7.70 6.56
CA SER A 90 -6.42 7.26 7.04
C SER A 90 -6.41 6.94 8.53
N ASP A 91 -5.45 6.13 9.00
CA ASP A 91 -5.39 5.72 10.41
C ASP A 91 -5.04 6.90 11.35
N PRO A 92 -4.03 7.74 11.06
CA PRO A 92 -3.76 8.92 11.88
C PRO A 92 -4.87 9.96 11.83
N ALA A 93 -5.59 10.09 10.71
CA ALA A 93 -6.79 10.94 10.65
C ALA A 93 -7.91 10.40 11.54
N ALA A 94 -8.14 9.07 11.56
CA ALA A 94 -9.08 8.46 12.48
C ALA A 94 -8.71 8.74 13.94
N ALA A 95 -7.43 8.58 14.31
CA ALA A 95 -6.93 8.92 15.64
C ALA A 95 -7.07 10.42 15.98
N ALA A 96 -6.92 11.32 15.01
CA ALA A 96 -7.14 12.75 15.20
C ALA A 96 -8.62 13.09 15.42
N VAL A 97 -9.52 12.46 14.66
CA VAL A 97 -10.97 12.62 14.83
C VAL A 97 -11.42 12.10 16.19
N ASP A 98 -10.94 10.93 16.62
CA ASP A 98 -11.21 10.36 17.96
C ASP A 98 -10.80 11.30 19.10
N ARG A 99 -9.63 11.95 19.00
CA ARG A 99 -9.16 12.95 19.98
C ARG A 99 -10.00 14.24 20.02
N SER A 100 -10.77 14.50 18.96
CA SER A 100 -11.56 15.73 18.81
C SER A 100 -12.98 15.61 19.36
N GLY A 101 -13.40 14.39 19.73
CA GLY A 101 -14.72 14.05 20.28
C GLY A 101 -14.80 14.15 21.80
#